data_AF-A0A970V1W2-F1
#
_entry.id   AF-A0A970V1W2-F1
#
_cell.length_a   1.000
_cell.length_b   1.000
_cell.length_c   1.000
_cell.angle_alpha   90.00
_cell.angle_beta   90.00
_cell.angle_gamma   90.00
#
_symmetry.space_group_name_H-M   'P 1'
#
loop_
_entity.id
_entity.type
_entity.pdbx_description
1 polymer ?
#
loop_
_entity_poly.entity_id
_entity_poly.type
_entity_poly.pdbx_seq_one_letter_code
_entity_poly.pdbx_strand_id
1 'polypeptide(L)'
;MADDWQDPQRIVEAIEDPRSKPRTGATIIRLRTGRLDINVYPQLLVKQGRMYKPDATKLCSLGPGILSDNLEQQVAVELAGALQAQGEPCFVVPAAELVPLSEPDAITSVRLTKAEFQPANATGKVDRCPWGEAIALAMAQVHQETTETKAVTGSILTRRVTGLGGVATATSLATSGGAKRETVTRSTTHIFIEMVFRNPWRRYRIDAQHFDYALLGDQLQPTSAANARTLARWLLHAAPQARTNVDREELMETGKTGLPELSEHQFSDLTHWLINLVHFGKSAEP
;
A
#
# COMPACT_ATOMS: atom_id res chain seq x y z
N MET A 1 -51.69 6.35 -4.90
CA MET A 1 -51.03 6.40 -3.58
C MET A 1 -50.37 5.05 -3.40
N ALA A 2 -49.18 4.89 -3.96
CA ALA A 2 -47.90 5.23 -3.34
C ALA A 2 -47.48 4.10 -2.39
N ASP A 3 -46.59 3.24 -2.89
CA ASP A 3 -45.39 2.84 -2.14
C ASP A 3 -44.38 2.24 -3.10
N ASP A 4 -43.71 3.14 -3.81
CA ASP A 4 -42.52 2.89 -4.60
C ASP A 4 -41.32 2.95 -3.63
N TRP A 5 -41.11 1.86 -2.87
CA TRP A 5 -39.95 1.74 -1.98
C TRP A 5 -38.72 1.40 -2.81
N GLN A 6 -38.02 2.46 -3.21
CA GLN A 6 -36.71 2.41 -3.85
C GLN A 6 -35.72 1.60 -3.01
N ASP A 7 -35.01 0.73 -3.71
CA ASP A 7 -33.88 -0.08 -3.28
C ASP A 7 -32.86 0.76 -2.46
N PRO A 8 -32.59 0.43 -1.18
CA PRO A 8 -31.59 1.11 -0.37
C PRO A 8 -30.18 0.59 -0.69
N GLN A 9 -29.82 0.48 -1.96
CA GLN A 9 -28.43 0.55 -2.41
C GLN A 9 -27.98 2.02 -2.41
N ARG A 10 -27.99 2.65 -1.23
CA ARG A 10 -27.32 3.93 -1.03
C ARG A 10 -25.83 3.67 -1.00
N ILE A 11 -25.25 3.74 -2.21
CA ILE A 11 -24.12 4.60 -2.54
C ILE A 11 -23.14 4.71 -1.38
N VAL A 12 -22.22 3.73 -1.30
CA VAL A 12 -20.86 4.06 -0.86
C VAL A 12 -20.35 4.98 -1.95
N GLU A 13 -20.56 6.29 -1.78
CA GLU A 13 -19.70 7.27 -2.44
C GLU A 13 -18.34 6.98 -1.83
N ALA A 14 -17.60 6.06 -2.46
CA ALA A 14 -16.16 6.04 -2.35
C ALA A 14 -15.79 7.49 -2.59
N ILE A 15 -15.27 8.16 -1.57
CA ILE A 15 -14.55 9.40 -1.78
C ILE A 15 -13.50 8.99 -2.81
N GLU A 16 -13.76 9.29 -4.09
CA GLU A 16 -12.82 9.03 -5.17
C GLU A 16 -11.57 9.75 -4.71
N ASP A 17 -10.57 8.98 -4.29
CA ASP A 17 -9.27 9.55 -4.00
C ASP A 17 -8.89 10.30 -5.29
N PRO A 18 -8.67 11.63 -5.25
CA PRO A 18 -8.32 12.38 -6.45
C PRO A 18 -7.06 11.82 -7.15
N ARG A 19 -6.29 10.95 -6.48
CA ARG A 19 -5.14 10.20 -7.01
C ARG A 19 -5.47 8.83 -7.64
N SER A 20 -6.74 8.42 -7.65
CA SER A 20 -7.24 7.24 -8.40
C SER A 20 -7.47 7.53 -9.88
N LYS A 21 -7.46 8.82 -10.27
CA LYS A 21 -7.52 9.26 -11.66
C LYS A 21 -6.17 9.05 -12.33
N PRO A 22 -6.15 8.73 -13.64
CA PRO A 22 -4.91 8.61 -14.38
C PRO A 22 -4.08 9.89 -14.19
N ARG A 23 -2.79 9.73 -13.91
CA ARG A 23 -1.87 10.86 -13.75
C ARG A 23 -1.90 11.69 -15.04
N THR A 24 -2.07 13.00 -14.91
CA THR A 24 -2.07 13.98 -16.00
C THR A 24 -0.95 14.99 -15.80
N GLY A 25 -0.63 15.78 -16.82
CA GLY A 25 0.39 16.84 -16.70
C GLY A 25 1.78 16.28 -16.40
N ALA A 26 2.35 16.65 -15.26
CA ALA A 26 3.72 16.32 -14.85
C ALA A 26 3.79 15.88 -13.38
N THR A 27 4.79 15.06 -13.08
CA THR A 27 5.07 14.50 -11.76
C THR A 27 6.49 14.88 -11.32
N ILE A 28 6.63 15.31 -10.06
CA ILE A 28 7.93 15.61 -9.46
C ILE A 28 8.40 14.40 -8.64
N ILE A 29 9.57 13.87 -9.01
CA ILE A 29 10.15 12.66 -8.43
C ILE A 29 11.41 13.04 -7.66
N ARG A 30 11.50 12.63 -6.39
CA ARG A 30 12.69 12.83 -5.55
C ARG A 30 13.78 11.82 -5.90
N LEU A 31 15.04 12.24 -5.86
CA LEU A 31 16.19 11.34 -6.00
C LEU A 31 16.62 10.68 -4.67
N ARG A 32 16.29 11.29 -3.52
CA ARG A 32 16.71 10.81 -2.20
C ARG A 32 15.63 9.99 -1.49
N THR A 33 16.09 9.08 -0.62
CA THR A 33 15.27 8.21 0.22
C THR A 33 14.92 8.82 1.59
N GLY A 34 15.58 9.91 1.99
CA GLY A 34 15.43 10.53 3.31
C GLY A 34 14.18 11.40 3.48
N ARG A 35 13.93 11.86 4.70
CA ARG A 35 12.82 12.80 5.01
C ARG A 35 13.10 14.20 4.50
N LEU A 36 12.03 14.94 4.17
CA LEU A 36 12.11 16.37 3.90
C LEU A 36 12.12 17.12 5.24
N ASP A 37 12.86 18.23 5.28
CA ASP A 37 12.77 19.17 6.40
C ASP A 37 11.36 19.78 6.48
N ILE A 38 10.63 19.40 7.53
CA ILE A 38 9.26 19.83 7.79
C ILE A 38 9.13 21.35 8.00
N ASN A 39 10.23 22.05 8.28
CA ASN A 39 10.21 23.50 8.46
C ASN A 39 10.42 24.27 7.15
N VAL A 40 11.01 23.63 6.13
CA VAL A 40 11.40 24.29 4.88
C VAL A 40 10.42 23.94 3.76
N TYR A 41 10.21 22.65 3.51
CA TYR A 41 9.55 22.20 2.28
C TYR A 41 8.03 22.36 2.25
N PRO A 42 7.26 22.24 3.35
CA PRO A 42 5.81 22.42 3.28
C PRO A 42 5.39 23.79 2.75
N GLN A 43 6.12 24.85 3.09
CA GLN A 43 5.83 26.20 2.62
C GLN A 43 6.01 26.35 1.11
N LEU A 44 7.02 25.67 0.57
CA LEU A 44 7.35 25.70 -0.85
C LEU A 44 6.30 24.93 -1.67
N LEU A 45 5.91 23.74 -1.18
CA LEU A 45 4.82 22.93 -1.76
C LEU A 45 3.47 23.66 -1.74
N VAL A 46 3.15 24.40 -0.68
CA VAL A 46 1.93 25.20 -0.59
C VAL A 46 1.95 26.37 -1.57
N LYS A 47 3.05 27.15 -1.59
CA LYS A 47 3.13 28.38 -2.40
C LYS A 47 3.20 28.11 -3.90
N GLN A 48 4.02 27.14 -4.31
CA GLN A 48 4.31 26.88 -5.73
C GLN A 48 3.58 25.66 -6.25
N GLY A 49 3.49 24.59 -5.46
CA GLY A 49 2.76 23.37 -5.82
C GLY A 49 1.25 23.47 -5.65
N ARG A 50 0.74 24.58 -5.11
CA ARG A 50 -0.68 24.80 -4.80
C ARG A 50 -1.28 23.69 -3.92
N MET A 51 -0.44 23.05 -3.10
CA MET A 51 -0.84 21.96 -2.23
C MET A 51 -1.51 22.51 -0.96
N TYR A 52 -2.49 21.78 -0.42
CA TYR A 52 -3.05 22.10 0.89
C TYR A 52 -2.01 21.85 2.00
N LYS A 53 -1.92 22.76 2.98
CA LYS A 53 -0.82 22.75 3.97
C LYS A 53 -0.70 21.45 4.78
N PRO A 54 -1.79 20.85 5.30
CA PRO A 54 -1.76 19.52 5.91
C PRO A 54 -1.20 18.44 4.99
N ASP A 55 -1.55 18.43 3.71
CA ASP A 55 -1.03 17.46 2.75
C ASP A 55 0.45 17.66 2.50
N ALA A 56 0.91 18.91 2.35
CA ALA A 56 2.32 19.24 2.21
C ALA A 56 3.14 18.82 3.44
N THR A 57 2.58 18.99 4.63
CA THR A 57 3.21 18.58 5.89
C THR A 57 3.27 17.05 6.00
N LYS A 58 2.18 16.37 5.65
CA LYS A 58 2.11 14.89 5.61
C LYS A 58 3.10 14.33 4.59
N LEU A 59 3.20 14.93 3.41
CA LEU A 59 4.14 14.52 2.38
C LEU A 59 5.60 14.60 2.90
N CYS A 60 5.93 15.67 3.63
CA CYS A 60 7.27 15.80 4.22
C CYS A 60 7.58 14.77 5.30
N SER A 61 6.57 14.24 6.00
CA SER A 61 6.76 13.21 7.03
C SER A 61 6.88 11.79 6.48
N LEU A 62 6.34 11.51 5.29
CA LEU A 62 6.38 10.19 4.64
C LEU A 62 7.78 9.79 4.16
N GLY A 63 8.64 10.77 3.87
CA GLY A 63 9.99 10.54 3.39
C GLY A 63 10.06 10.38 1.87
N PRO A 64 10.54 9.26 1.33
CA PRO A 64 10.71 9.06 -0.12
C PRO A 64 9.39 9.11 -0.89
N GLY A 65 9.47 9.42 -2.19
CA GLY A 65 8.33 9.24 -3.08
C GLY A 65 8.18 10.30 -4.15
N ILE A 66 6.96 10.33 -4.69
CA ILE A 66 6.46 11.36 -5.59
C ILE A 66 6.05 12.57 -4.76
N LEU A 67 6.60 13.76 -5.03
CA LEU A 67 6.31 14.97 -4.26
C LEU A 67 4.95 15.57 -4.60
N SER A 68 4.65 15.58 -5.88
CA SER A 68 3.42 16.10 -6.43
C SER A 68 3.23 15.50 -7.80
N ASP A 69 1.97 15.30 -8.17
CA ASP A 69 1.53 14.85 -9.48
C ASP A 69 0.42 15.74 -10.00
N ASN A 70 -0.01 15.47 -11.23
CA ASN A 70 -1.12 16.21 -11.85
C ASN A 70 -0.86 17.72 -11.95
N LEU A 71 0.41 18.13 -11.97
CA LEU A 71 0.81 19.51 -12.13
C LEU A 71 0.87 19.87 -13.62
N GLU A 72 0.51 21.10 -13.94
CA GLU A 72 0.89 21.67 -15.24
C GLU A 72 2.41 21.62 -15.39
N GLN A 73 2.89 21.29 -16.60
CA GLN A 73 4.33 21.08 -16.86
C GLN A 73 5.18 22.27 -16.39
N GLN A 74 4.74 23.50 -16.65
CA GLN A 74 5.46 24.70 -16.24
C GLN A 74 5.52 24.85 -14.71
N VAL A 75 4.39 24.63 -14.02
CA VAL A 75 4.32 24.66 -12.55
C VAL A 75 5.24 23.60 -11.95
N ALA A 76 5.29 22.40 -12.54
CA ALA A 76 6.17 21.33 -12.08
C ALA A 76 7.65 21.70 -12.21
N VAL A 77 8.04 22.33 -13.32
CA VAL A 77 9.42 22.79 -13.56
C VAL A 77 9.81 23.91 -12.59
N GLU A 78 8.94 24.88 -12.37
CA GLU A 78 9.17 25.97 -11.42
C GLU A 78 9.32 25.46 -9.98
N LEU A 79 8.43 24.55 -9.55
CA LEU A 79 8.49 23.91 -8.24
C LEU A 79 9.76 23.05 -8.09
N ALA A 80 10.12 22.26 -9.10
CA ALA A 80 11.34 21.46 -9.07
C ALA A 80 12.60 22.33 -8.98
N GLY A 81 12.67 23.43 -9.74
CA GLY A 81 13.80 24.37 -9.64
C GLY A 81 13.91 25.01 -8.26
N ALA A 82 12.80 25.35 -7.63
CA ALA A 82 12.78 25.90 -6.28
C ALA A 82 13.18 24.85 -5.21
N LEU A 83 12.76 23.59 -5.37
CA LEU A 83 13.19 22.48 -4.53
C LEU A 83 14.70 22.23 -4.63
N GLN A 84 15.21 22.18 -5.87
CA GLN A 84 16.64 22.02 -6.15
C GLN A 84 17.47 23.17 -5.57
N ALA A 85 16.99 24.42 -5.67
CA ALA A 85 17.64 25.58 -5.07
C ALA A 85 17.73 25.50 -3.53
N GLN A 86 16.82 24.75 -2.89
CA GLN A 86 16.86 24.43 -1.45
C GLN A 86 17.60 23.12 -1.15
N GLY A 87 18.33 22.56 -2.12
CA GLY A 87 19.14 21.35 -1.94
C GLY A 87 18.37 20.04 -1.95
N GLU A 88 17.11 20.03 -2.40
CA GLU A 88 16.34 18.79 -2.61
C GLU A 88 16.51 18.32 -4.06
N PRO A 89 17.26 17.23 -4.30
CA PRO A 89 17.45 16.71 -5.65
C PRO A 89 16.17 16.02 -6.12
N CYS A 90 15.55 16.58 -7.15
CA CYS A 90 14.36 16.04 -7.79
C CYS A 90 14.39 16.30 -9.29
N PHE A 91 13.52 15.61 -10.04
CA PHE A 91 13.32 15.84 -11.47
C PHE A 91 11.84 15.79 -11.81
N VAL A 92 11.49 16.33 -12.98
CA VAL A 92 10.12 16.36 -13.50
C VAL A 92 9.98 15.31 -14.58
N VAL A 93 8.92 14.51 -14.52
CA VAL A 93 8.56 13.55 -15.56
C VAL A 93 7.16 13.88 -16.08
N PRO A 94 6.98 14.08 -17.39
CA PRO A 94 5.65 14.16 -17.98
C PRO A 94 4.85 12.90 -17.68
N ALA A 95 3.57 13.03 -17.33
CA ALA A 95 2.74 11.89 -16.94
C ALA A 95 2.64 10.82 -18.05
N ALA A 96 2.70 11.25 -19.32
CA ALA A 96 2.72 10.36 -20.48
C ALA A 96 4.01 9.52 -20.62
N GLU A 97 5.11 9.94 -19.96
CA GLU A 97 6.39 9.25 -19.98
C GLU A 97 6.59 8.36 -18.75
N LEU A 98 5.76 8.51 -17.70
CA LEU A 98 5.85 7.66 -16.52
C LEU A 98 5.75 6.19 -16.90
N VAL A 99 6.63 5.37 -16.31
CA VAL A 99 6.57 3.93 -16.51
C VAL A 99 5.22 3.42 -15.99
N PRO A 100 4.41 2.71 -16.78
CA PRO A 100 3.12 2.22 -16.31
C PRO A 100 3.32 1.24 -15.14
N LEU A 101 2.55 1.42 -14.07
CA LEU A 101 2.54 0.52 -12.93
C LEU A 101 1.48 -0.55 -13.16
N SER A 102 1.89 -1.80 -13.38
CA SER A 102 0.93 -2.91 -13.44
C SER A 102 0.33 -3.19 -12.06
N GLU A 103 -0.85 -3.80 -12.05
CA GLU A 103 -1.37 -4.43 -10.84
C GLU A 103 -0.36 -5.48 -10.33
N PRO A 104 -0.17 -5.59 -9.00
CA PRO A 104 0.72 -6.57 -8.44
C PRO A 104 0.08 -7.97 -8.46
N ASP A 105 0.82 -8.95 -8.98
CA ASP A 105 0.47 -10.35 -8.82
C ASP A 105 0.75 -10.79 -7.38
N ALA A 106 -0.28 -11.17 -6.64
CA ALA A 106 -0.14 -11.73 -5.29
C ALA A 106 0.52 -13.11 -5.35
N ILE A 107 1.60 -13.30 -4.59
CA ILE A 107 2.35 -14.56 -4.56
C ILE A 107 2.31 -15.17 -3.17
N THR A 108 2.18 -16.49 -3.11
CA THR A 108 2.00 -17.25 -1.87
C THR A 108 3.26 -17.97 -1.44
N SER A 109 4.18 -18.24 -2.37
CA SER A 109 5.50 -18.82 -2.08
C SER A 109 6.51 -18.38 -3.12
N VAL A 110 7.79 -18.58 -2.83
CA VAL A 110 8.87 -18.38 -3.78
C VAL A 110 9.93 -19.45 -3.64
N ARG A 111 10.52 -19.84 -4.77
CA ARG A 111 11.81 -20.53 -4.80
C ARG A 111 12.90 -19.56 -5.24
N LEU A 112 13.98 -19.50 -4.48
CA LEU A 112 15.15 -18.70 -4.82
C LEU A 112 16.26 -19.62 -5.33
N THR A 113 16.83 -19.26 -6.47
CA THR A 113 18.04 -19.92 -7.00
C THR A 113 19.15 -18.89 -7.15
N LYS A 114 20.36 -19.33 -7.51
CA LYS A 114 21.47 -18.41 -7.80
C LYS A 114 21.18 -17.48 -8.99
N ALA A 115 20.32 -17.89 -9.92
CA ALA A 115 20.08 -17.15 -11.16
C ALA A 115 18.72 -16.43 -11.18
N GLU A 116 17.72 -16.96 -10.47
CA GLU A 116 16.33 -16.55 -10.63
C GLU A 116 15.57 -16.49 -9.31
N PHE A 117 14.61 -15.55 -9.28
CA PHE A 117 13.44 -15.49 -8.42
C PHE A 117 12.30 -16.25 -9.10
N GLN A 118 11.75 -17.27 -8.45
CA GLN A 118 10.67 -18.10 -8.99
C GLN A 118 9.42 -18.02 -8.10
N PRO A 119 8.57 -17.00 -8.28
CA PRO A 119 7.37 -16.84 -7.48
C PRO A 119 6.28 -17.81 -7.93
N ALA A 120 5.49 -18.29 -6.98
CA ALA A 120 4.28 -19.04 -7.24
C ALA A 120 3.06 -18.28 -6.72
N ASN A 121 2.02 -18.19 -7.55
CA ASN A 121 0.74 -17.61 -7.16
C ASN A 121 -0.16 -18.67 -6.47
N ALA A 122 -1.35 -18.25 -6.06
CA ALA A 122 -2.34 -19.14 -5.43
C ALA A 122 -2.79 -20.32 -6.32
N THR A 123 -2.65 -20.22 -7.65
CA THR A 123 -2.96 -21.32 -8.58
C THR A 123 -1.79 -22.28 -8.80
N GLY A 124 -0.67 -22.08 -8.10
CA GLY A 124 0.56 -22.86 -8.27
C GLY A 124 1.31 -22.58 -9.57
N LYS A 125 0.91 -21.55 -10.34
CA LYS A 125 1.65 -21.12 -11.53
C LYS A 125 2.97 -20.51 -11.08
N VAL A 126 4.07 -21.05 -11.59
CA VAL A 126 5.42 -20.57 -11.30
C VAL A 126 5.93 -19.74 -12.46
N ASP A 127 6.35 -18.52 -12.16
CA ASP A 127 7.07 -17.68 -13.09
C ASP A 127 8.59 -17.77 -12.88
N ARG A 128 9.37 -17.32 -13.86
CA ARG A 128 10.83 -17.25 -13.76
C ARG A 128 11.29 -15.83 -14.02
N CYS A 129 11.94 -15.24 -13.03
CA CYS A 129 12.40 -13.87 -13.08
C CYS A 129 13.90 -13.85 -12.79
N PRO A 130 14.75 -13.66 -13.82
CA PRO A 130 16.19 -13.56 -13.62
C PRO A 130 16.53 -12.41 -12.68
N TRP A 131 17.50 -12.62 -11.78
CA TRP A 131 17.89 -11.58 -10.83
C TRP A 131 18.37 -10.30 -11.51
N GLY A 132 19.04 -10.41 -12.66
CA GLY A 132 19.50 -9.25 -13.45
C GLY A 132 18.38 -8.32 -13.91
N GLU A 133 17.13 -8.81 -13.96
CA GLU A 133 15.95 -8.02 -14.36
C GLU A 133 15.25 -7.36 -13.17
N ALA A 134 15.65 -7.67 -11.93
CA ALA A 134 15.09 -7.05 -10.72
C ALA A 134 15.52 -5.59 -10.64
N ILE A 135 14.55 -4.68 -10.55
CA ILE A 135 14.80 -3.24 -10.55
C ILE A 135 14.39 -2.55 -9.25
N ALA A 136 13.40 -3.08 -8.53
CA ALA A 136 12.90 -2.47 -7.31
C ALA A 136 12.43 -3.52 -6.29
N LEU A 137 12.69 -3.22 -5.02
CA LEU A 137 12.11 -3.87 -3.86
C LEU A 137 11.50 -2.80 -2.95
N ALA A 138 10.17 -2.76 -2.85
CA ALA A 138 9.46 -1.89 -1.92
C ALA A 138 9.01 -2.68 -0.69
N MET A 139 9.08 -2.09 0.50
CA MET A 139 8.57 -2.71 1.73
C MET A 139 7.92 -1.67 2.64
N ALA A 140 6.73 -1.95 3.15
CA ALA A 140 5.98 -1.04 4.02
C ALA A 140 5.04 -1.80 4.97
N GLN A 141 4.58 -1.09 6.00
CA GLN A 141 3.43 -1.46 6.82
C GLN A 141 2.20 -0.80 6.20
N VAL A 142 1.25 -1.58 5.70
CA VAL A 142 0.07 -1.09 5.00
C VAL A 142 -1.16 -1.26 5.87
N HIS A 143 -1.86 -0.15 6.10
CA HIS A 143 -3.13 -0.13 6.81
C HIS A 143 -4.26 -0.58 5.89
N GLN A 144 -4.96 -1.64 6.27
CA GLN A 144 -6.14 -2.14 5.60
C GLN A 144 -7.35 -2.05 6.54
N GLU A 145 -8.38 -1.34 6.08
CA GLU A 145 -9.68 -1.28 6.75
C GLU A 145 -10.58 -2.35 6.17
N THR A 146 -10.83 -3.41 6.94
CA THR A 146 -11.83 -4.41 6.58
C THR A 146 -13.13 -4.08 7.29
N THR A 147 -14.14 -3.70 6.51
CA THR A 147 -15.50 -3.53 7.03
C THR A 147 -16.21 -4.87 6.99
N GLU A 148 -16.25 -5.58 8.12
CA GLU A 148 -17.03 -6.81 8.25
C GLU A 148 -18.44 -6.45 8.75
N THR A 149 -19.47 -6.68 7.92
CA THR A 149 -20.85 -6.64 8.41
C THR A 149 -21.17 -7.97 9.08
N LYS A 150 -21.23 -8.01 10.41
CA LYS A 150 -21.67 -9.20 11.15
C LYS A 150 -23.16 -9.11 11.43
N ALA A 151 -23.88 -10.18 11.11
CA ALA A 151 -25.23 -10.37 11.60
C ALA A 151 -25.14 -10.69 13.10
N VAL A 152 -25.57 -9.78 13.97
CA VAL A 152 -25.71 -10.08 15.39
C VAL A 152 -27.03 -10.79 15.56
N THR A 153 -26.99 -12.06 15.97
CA THR A 153 -28.18 -12.80 16.41
C THR A 153 -28.71 -12.10 17.64
N GLY A 154 -29.83 -11.40 17.52
CA GLY A 154 -30.47 -10.73 18.64
C GLY A 154 -30.77 -11.75 19.75
N SER A 155 -30.34 -11.46 20.97
CA SER A 155 -30.77 -12.19 22.16
C SER A 155 -32.29 -12.33 22.15
N ILE A 156 -32.80 -13.55 22.18
CA ILE A 156 -34.24 -13.82 22.34
C ILE A 156 -34.65 -13.26 23.71
N LEU A 157 -35.26 -12.08 23.72
CA LEU A 157 -35.91 -11.55 24.92
C LEU A 157 -37.18 -12.36 25.15
N THR A 158 -37.10 -13.41 25.97
CA THR A 158 -38.28 -14.13 26.46
C THR A 158 -39.07 -13.21 27.40
N ARG A 159 -40.11 -12.56 26.89
CA ARG A 159 -41.09 -11.84 27.72
C ARG A 159 -42.07 -12.85 28.30
N ARG A 160 -41.97 -13.18 29.58
CA ARG A 160 -43.02 -13.92 30.29
C ARG A 160 -44.26 -13.04 30.39
N VAL A 161 -45.32 -13.41 29.69
CA VAL A 161 -46.66 -12.83 29.89
C VAL A 161 -47.34 -13.67 30.95
N THR A 162 -47.43 -13.18 32.18
CA THR A 162 -48.30 -13.74 33.21
C THR A 162 -49.71 -13.20 33.00
N GLY A 163 -50.59 -14.00 32.39
CA GLY A 163 -52.02 -13.73 32.37
C GLY A 163 -52.62 -13.95 33.77
N LEU A 164 -53.43 -13.00 34.24
CA LEU A 164 -54.26 -13.15 35.42
C LEU A 164 -55.39 -14.14 35.13
N GLY A 165 -55.34 -15.31 35.77
CA GLY A 165 -56.46 -16.24 35.88
C GLY A 165 -56.36 -17.48 34.99
N GLY A 166 -56.12 -18.64 35.63
CA GLY A 166 -56.56 -19.96 35.16
C GLY A 166 -55.83 -20.56 33.95
N VAL A 167 -54.92 -21.50 34.23
CA VAL A 167 -54.30 -22.45 33.28
C VAL A 167 -53.46 -21.79 32.17
N ALA A 168 -52.20 -21.49 32.48
CA ALA A 168 -51.23 -21.01 31.50
C ALA A 168 -50.60 -22.18 30.73
N THR A 169 -51.11 -22.47 29.53
CA THR A 169 -50.32 -23.09 28.48
C THR A 169 -49.27 -22.07 28.02
N ALA A 170 -47.99 -22.41 28.16
CA ALA A 170 -46.90 -21.56 27.71
C ALA A 170 -46.80 -21.60 26.18
N THR A 171 -47.56 -20.75 25.49
CA THR A 171 -47.36 -20.49 24.07
C THR A 171 -46.26 -19.44 23.90
N SER A 172 -45.06 -19.90 23.53
CA SER A 172 -43.96 -19.02 23.11
C SER A 172 -44.30 -18.40 21.76
N LEU A 173 -44.70 -17.13 21.73
CA LEU A 173 -44.65 -16.34 20.49
C LEU A 173 -43.22 -15.85 20.30
N ALA A 174 -42.52 -16.44 19.33
CA ALA A 174 -41.26 -15.90 18.83
C ALA A 174 -41.59 -14.66 17.97
N THR A 175 -41.44 -13.47 18.54
CA THR A 175 -41.30 -12.26 17.73
C THR A 175 -39.92 -12.29 17.11
N SER A 176 -39.84 -12.40 15.79
CA SER A 176 -38.62 -12.23 15.02
C SER A 176 -38.10 -10.81 15.20
N GLY A 177 -37.27 -10.60 16.22
CA GLY A 177 -36.47 -9.39 16.36
C GLY A 177 -35.57 -9.28 15.14
N GLY A 178 -35.77 -8.25 14.32
CA GLY A 178 -34.97 -8.01 13.12
C GLY A 178 -33.47 -8.11 13.45
N ALA A 179 -32.75 -8.86 12.62
CA ALA A 179 -31.31 -9.04 12.78
C ALA A 179 -30.63 -7.67 12.81
N LYS A 180 -30.11 -7.28 13.98
CA LYS A 180 -29.30 -6.08 14.11
C LYS A 180 -27.96 -6.38 13.44
N ARG A 181 -27.71 -5.76 12.29
CA ARG A 181 -26.41 -5.85 11.63
C ARG A 181 -25.47 -4.89 12.33
N GLU A 182 -24.34 -5.39 12.80
CA GLU A 182 -23.27 -4.58 13.34
C GLU A 182 -22.16 -4.51 12.30
N THR A 183 -21.90 -3.31 11.82
CA THR A 183 -20.76 -3.04 10.94
C THR A 183 -19.53 -2.90 11.84
N VAL A 184 -18.65 -3.89 11.82
CA VAL A 184 -17.39 -3.84 12.56
C VAL A 184 -16.29 -3.48 11.57
N THR A 185 -15.80 -2.25 11.65
CA THR A 185 -14.58 -1.84 10.95
C THR A 185 -13.38 -2.36 11.75
N ARG A 186 -12.66 -3.32 11.17
CA ARG A 186 -11.38 -3.79 11.70
C ARG A 186 -10.26 -3.13 10.91
N SER A 187 -9.46 -2.33 11.59
CA SER A 187 -8.20 -1.85 11.04
C SER A 187 -7.11 -2.87 11.35
N THR A 188 -6.46 -3.38 10.32
CA THR A 188 -5.33 -4.30 10.43
C THR A 188 -4.15 -3.77 9.63
N THR A 189 -2.96 -3.83 10.22
CA THR A 189 -1.72 -3.43 9.56
C THR A 189 -0.97 -4.67 9.11
N HIS A 190 -0.67 -4.76 7.81
CA HIS A 190 0.06 -5.87 7.21
C HIS A 190 1.40 -5.39 6.67
N ILE A 191 2.43 -6.24 6.71
CA ILE A 191 3.68 -5.93 6.03
C ILE A 191 3.59 -6.46 4.61
N PHE A 192 3.85 -5.60 3.63
CA PHE A 192 3.96 -6.01 2.24
C PHE A 192 5.37 -5.82 1.72
N ILE A 193 5.80 -6.73 0.85
CA ILE A 193 7.00 -6.60 0.03
C ILE A 193 6.56 -6.66 -1.43
N GLU A 194 7.06 -5.72 -2.25
CA GLU A 194 6.87 -5.77 -3.70
C GLU A 194 8.19 -5.88 -4.43
N MET A 195 8.25 -6.83 -5.37
CA MET A 195 9.37 -7.02 -6.28
C MET A 195 8.95 -6.63 -7.69
N VAL A 196 9.78 -5.84 -8.37
CA VAL A 196 9.52 -5.41 -9.75
C VAL A 196 10.65 -5.88 -10.66
N PHE A 197 10.27 -6.45 -11.80
CA PHE A 197 11.16 -6.93 -12.85
C PHE A 197 10.87 -6.22 -14.17
N ARG A 198 11.90 -5.96 -14.97
CA ARG A 198 11.80 -5.14 -16.19
C ARG A 198 11.38 -5.91 -17.45
N ASN A 199 11.86 -7.15 -17.62
CA ASN A 199 11.66 -7.91 -18.86
C ASN A 199 11.06 -9.32 -18.65
N PRO A 200 9.75 -9.51 -18.92
CA PRO A 200 8.76 -8.46 -19.13
C PRO A 200 8.51 -7.68 -17.82
N TRP A 201 7.82 -6.55 -17.93
CA TRP A 201 7.40 -5.78 -16.76
C TRP A 201 6.47 -6.63 -15.88
N ARG A 202 6.92 -6.93 -14.65
CA ARG A 202 6.15 -7.69 -13.68
C ARG A 202 6.31 -7.10 -12.29
N ARG A 203 5.21 -7.08 -11.55
CA ARG A 203 5.13 -6.62 -10.18
C ARG A 203 4.55 -7.75 -9.35
N TYR A 204 5.30 -8.22 -8.37
CA TYR A 204 4.86 -9.27 -7.46
C TYR A 204 4.70 -8.71 -6.06
N ARG A 205 3.61 -9.05 -5.38
CA ARG A 205 3.34 -8.64 -4.00
C ARG A 205 3.31 -9.85 -3.08
N ILE A 206 4.08 -9.74 -2.01
CA ILE A 206 4.13 -10.67 -0.89
C ILE A 206 3.40 -10.01 0.27
N ASP A 207 2.31 -10.64 0.71
CA ASP A 207 1.68 -10.33 1.99
C ASP A 207 2.38 -11.15 3.08
N ALA A 208 3.00 -10.47 4.04
CA ALA A 208 3.76 -11.14 5.08
C ALA A 208 2.92 -12.15 5.87
N GLN A 209 1.62 -11.92 6.06
CA GLN A 209 0.75 -12.79 6.84
C GLN A 209 0.35 -14.07 6.09
N HIS A 210 0.24 -14.00 4.76
CA HIS A 210 -0.30 -15.09 3.93
C HIS A 210 0.78 -15.81 3.09
N PHE A 211 2.05 -15.50 3.31
CA PHE A 211 3.17 -16.07 2.58
C PHE A 211 3.76 -17.32 3.26
N ASP A 212 4.12 -18.31 2.44
CA ASP A 212 4.83 -19.52 2.88
C ASP A 212 6.35 -19.26 2.97
N TYR A 213 6.84 -19.27 4.21
CA TYR A 213 8.25 -19.05 4.54
C TYR A 213 9.07 -20.33 4.67
N ALA A 214 8.59 -21.49 4.21
CA ALA A 214 9.33 -22.75 4.27
C ALA A 214 10.75 -22.65 3.68
N LEU A 215 10.96 -21.78 2.69
CA LEU A 215 12.25 -21.51 2.08
C LEU A 215 13.32 -20.99 3.06
N LEU A 216 12.92 -20.40 4.20
CA LEU A 216 13.85 -19.86 5.20
C LEU A 216 14.55 -20.97 6.01
N GLY A 217 14.01 -22.19 6.02
CA GLY A 217 14.57 -23.33 6.75
C GLY A 217 14.88 -22.99 8.20
N ASP A 218 16.13 -23.21 8.61
CA ASP A 218 16.59 -22.95 9.98
C ASP A 218 16.59 -21.46 10.39
N GLN A 219 16.44 -20.53 9.43
CA GLN A 219 16.32 -19.10 9.71
C GLN A 219 14.87 -18.66 9.96
N LEU A 220 13.91 -19.59 9.92
CA LEU A 220 12.50 -19.28 10.20
C LEU A 220 12.34 -18.69 11.61
N GLN A 221 11.72 -17.53 11.67
CA GLN A 221 11.45 -16.74 12.86
C GLN A 221 10.02 -16.96 13.36
N PRO A 222 9.74 -16.65 14.65
CA PRO A 222 8.42 -16.85 15.25
C PRO A 222 7.30 -15.99 14.66
N THR A 223 7.62 -14.89 13.96
CA THR A 223 6.62 -13.95 13.44
C THR A 223 6.76 -13.75 11.94
N SER A 224 5.62 -13.59 11.26
CA SER A 224 5.57 -13.21 9.83
C SER A 224 6.37 -11.95 9.55
N ALA A 225 6.32 -10.96 10.44
CA ALA A 225 7.07 -9.71 10.30
C ALA A 225 8.59 -9.90 10.34
N ALA A 226 9.10 -10.82 11.16
CA ALA A 226 10.53 -11.14 11.21
C ALA A 226 10.95 -12.00 10.01
N ASN A 227 10.08 -12.92 9.56
CA ASN A 227 10.28 -13.71 8.35
C ASN A 227 10.31 -12.84 7.10
N ALA A 228 9.40 -11.87 6.98
CA ALA A 228 9.37 -10.90 5.88
C ALA A 228 10.67 -10.09 5.79
N ARG A 229 11.21 -9.61 6.92
CA ARG A 229 12.51 -8.91 6.94
C ARG A 229 13.67 -9.82 6.56
N THR A 230 13.66 -11.06 7.02
CA THR A 230 14.67 -12.07 6.66
C THR A 230 14.62 -12.36 5.16
N LEU A 231 13.43 -12.54 4.60
CA LEU A 231 13.22 -12.70 3.17
C LEU A 231 13.67 -11.47 2.39
N ALA A 232 13.27 -10.26 2.79
CA ALA A 232 13.69 -9.01 2.16
C ALA A 232 15.22 -8.88 2.13
N ARG A 233 15.91 -9.29 3.21
CA ARG A 233 17.37 -9.35 3.26
C ARG A 233 17.93 -10.32 2.20
N TRP A 234 17.38 -11.52 2.07
CA TRP A 234 17.79 -12.48 1.04
C TRP A 234 17.54 -11.94 -0.37
N LEU A 235 16.40 -11.29 -0.61
CA LEU A 235 16.05 -10.68 -1.90
C LEU A 235 17.02 -9.53 -2.26
N LEU A 236 17.32 -8.63 -1.33
CA LEU A 236 18.27 -7.53 -1.56
C LEU A 236 19.71 -8.02 -1.77
N HIS A 237 20.09 -9.11 -1.10
CA HIS A 237 21.39 -9.74 -1.34
C HIS A 237 21.46 -10.37 -2.74
N ALA A 238 20.38 -11.01 -3.21
CA ALA A 238 20.32 -11.63 -4.53
C ALA A 238 20.17 -10.61 -5.67
N ALA A 239 19.55 -9.46 -5.42
CA ALA A 239 19.35 -8.37 -6.37
C ALA A 239 19.99 -7.05 -5.88
N PRO A 240 21.32 -6.97 -5.77
CA PRO A 240 22.00 -5.79 -5.23
C PRO A 240 21.75 -4.52 -6.04
N GLN A 241 21.44 -4.65 -7.34
CA GLN A 241 21.14 -3.54 -8.24
C GLN A 241 19.71 -2.98 -8.09
N ALA A 242 18.80 -3.71 -7.44
CA ALA A 242 17.43 -3.24 -7.24
C ALA A 242 17.42 -2.02 -6.29
N ARG A 243 16.68 -0.98 -6.67
CA ARG A 243 16.40 0.16 -5.79
C ARG A 243 15.46 -0.26 -4.68
N THR A 244 15.60 0.34 -3.51
CA THR A 244 14.72 0.03 -2.38
C THR A 244 14.51 1.25 -1.49
N ASN A 245 13.36 1.29 -0.81
CA ASN A 245 13.05 2.29 0.22
C ASN A 245 13.54 1.88 1.62
N VAL A 246 14.08 0.67 1.75
CA VAL A 246 14.60 0.11 3.00
C VAL A 246 16.07 0.50 3.17
N ASP A 247 16.47 0.77 4.42
CA ASP A 247 17.89 0.93 4.74
C ASP A 247 18.58 -0.44 4.64
N ARG A 248 19.35 -0.62 3.56
CA ARG A 248 20.02 -1.89 3.27
C ARG A 248 21.09 -2.19 4.29
N GLU A 249 21.83 -1.18 4.75
CA GLU A 249 22.92 -1.38 5.71
C GLU A 249 22.33 -1.82 7.06
N GLU A 250 21.33 -1.08 7.56
CA GLU A 250 20.64 -1.42 8.80
C GLU A 250 20.02 -2.83 8.74
N LEU A 251 19.35 -3.17 7.62
CA LEU A 251 18.72 -4.47 7.46
C LEU A 251 19.74 -5.61 7.41
N MET A 252 20.88 -5.42 6.73
CA MET A 252 21.91 -6.45 6.62
C MET A 252 22.61 -6.67 7.97
N GLU A 253 22.93 -5.60 8.69
CA GLU A 253 23.66 -5.66 9.96
C GLU A 253 22.79 -6.14 11.13
N THR A 254 21.56 -5.63 11.24
CA THR A 254 20.73 -5.82 12.43
C THR A 254 19.55 -6.75 12.21
N GLY A 255 19.22 -7.05 10.95
CA GLY A 255 17.97 -7.73 10.59
C GLY A 255 16.71 -6.87 10.78
N LYS A 256 16.88 -5.58 11.11
CA LYS A 256 15.80 -4.61 11.33
C LYS A 256 15.91 -3.46 10.33
N THR A 257 14.78 -2.81 10.10
CA THR A 257 14.68 -1.56 9.35
C THR A 257 13.40 -0.87 9.78
N GLY A 258 13.42 0.46 9.81
CA GLY A 258 12.19 1.25 9.83
C GLY A 258 11.36 0.95 8.58
N LEU A 259 10.05 0.68 8.75
CA LEU A 259 9.11 0.52 7.65
C LEU A 259 8.09 1.65 7.71
N PRO A 260 7.87 2.39 6.60
CA PRO A 260 6.85 3.42 6.57
C PRO A 260 5.46 2.80 6.73
N GLU A 261 4.59 3.51 7.45
CA GLU A 261 3.18 3.19 7.57
C GLU A 261 2.39 3.93 6.49
N LEU A 262 1.75 3.18 5.59
CA LEU A 262 1.15 3.68 4.36
C LEU A 262 -0.27 3.14 4.17
N SER A 263 -1.09 3.83 3.38
CA SER A 263 -2.24 3.19 2.74
C SER A 263 -1.80 2.34 1.56
N GLU A 264 -2.69 1.50 1.04
CA GLU A 264 -2.40 0.65 -0.13
C GLU A 264 -2.06 1.45 -1.40
N HIS A 265 -2.72 2.60 -1.56
CA HIS A 265 -2.41 3.57 -2.61
C HIS A 265 -1.00 4.16 -2.44
N GLN A 266 -0.68 4.64 -1.23
CA GLN A 266 0.63 5.21 -0.93
C GLN A 266 1.77 4.19 -1.10
N PHE A 267 1.50 2.91 -0.80
CA PHE A 267 2.48 1.84 -1.06
C PHE A 267 2.70 1.61 -2.56
N SER A 268 1.64 1.70 -3.37
CA SER A 268 1.78 1.63 -4.83
C SER A 268 2.55 2.82 -5.40
N ASP A 269 2.32 4.02 -4.87
CA ASP A 269 3.09 5.23 -5.23
C ASP A 269 4.56 5.11 -4.86
N LEU A 270 4.87 4.51 -3.70
CA LEU A 270 6.25 4.21 -3.30
C LEU A 270 6.94 3.27 -4.30
N THR A 271 6.26 2.21 -4.73
CA THR A 271 6.78 1.30 -5.76
C THR A 271 6.96 2.03 -7.10
N HIS A 272 5.98 2.86 -7.49
CA HIS A 272 6.04 3.63 -8.74
C HIS A 272 7.21 4.61 -8.76
N TRP A 273 7.46 5.26 -7.63
CA TRP A 273 8.62 6.11 -7.41
C TRP A 273 9.94 5.35 -7.65
N LEU A 274 10.11 4.17 -7.04
CA LEU A 274 11.32 3.35 -7.22
C LEU A 274 11.55 2.95 -8.68
N ILE A 275 10.49 2.57 -9.39
CA ILE A 275 10.58 2.19 -10.82
C ILE A 275 11.04 3.38 -11.66
N ASN A 276 10.41 4.54 -11.49
CA ASN A 276 10.76 5.73 -12.25
C ASN A 276 12.15 6.26 -11.88
N LEU A 277 12.61 6.07 -10.64
CA LEU A 277 13.99 6.33 -10.26
C LEU A 277 15.00 5.50 -11.04
N VAL A 278 14.70 4.21 -11.29
CA VAL A 278 15.56 3.36 -12.12
C VAL A 278 15.55 3.82 -13.57
N HIS A 279 14.38 4.24 -14.08
CA HIS A 279 14.20 4.61 -15.47
C HIS A 279 14.82 5.97 -15.82
N PHE A 280 14.59 6.98 -14.97
CA PHE A 280 14.94 8.37 -15.23
C PHE A 280 16.08 8.90 -14.35
N GLY A 281 16.29 8.32 -13.16
CA GLY A 281 17.18 8.89 -12.14
C GLY A 281 18.66 8.95 -12.56
N LYS A 282 19.11 8.09 -13.48
CA LYS A 282 20.49 8.14 -14.02
C LYS A 282 20.71 9.29 -15.02
N SER A 283 19.65 9.77 -15.66
CA SER A 283 19.72 10.89 -16.60
C SER A 283 19.61 12.26 -15.91
N ALA A 284 19.35 12.26 -14.60
CA ALA A 284 19.11 13.45 -13.78
C ALA A 284 20.26 13.76 -12.79
N GLU A 285 21.36 13.00 -12.84
CA GLU A 285 22.61 13.37 -12.17
C GLU A 285 23.34 14.41 -13.05
N PRO A 286 23.69 15.60 -12.51
CA PRO A 286 24.34 16.67 -13.27
C PRO A 286 25.76 16.33 -13.73
#